data_AF-A0AAV0H3N6-F1
#
_entry.id   AF-A0AAV0H3N6-F1
#
_cell.length_a   1.000
_cell.length_b   1.000
_cell.length_c   1.000
_cell.angle_alpha   90.00
_cell.angle_beta   90.00
_cell.angle_gamma   90.00
#
_symmetry.space_group_name_H-M   'P 1'
#
loop_
_entity.id
_entity.type
_entity.pdbx_description
1 polymer ?
#
loop_
_entity_poly.entity_id
_entity_poly.type
_entity_poly.pdbx_seq_one_letter_code
_entity_poly.pdbx_strand_id
1 'polypeptide(L)'
;MRSNTGEKWLEQRIRKYGPVSKLSLFGNPSVFIHGQAANKLVFSGDGSALASSQTKSVRMVLGAQNLLELRGDDHKRVRGAMVSFLKAESLKQYVGKMDQEVRLHIQTHWKGKHEVQVLPLMKVLTFDIICTILFGVERGSSRRAKLVQYFQDMIQGIWAVPINLPFTRYNRSISSSSKVDDIVNDLIAEKRAQLQHGAGGPRDLITSLVDMNNSQAISDGEIIDNIKLVMTAGHDTSSVVITLVMRLLSNQPSVCAAVLKEQEDIAKSKSEGETLTWEDLGKMKYTWRVAQETMRMFPPIFGGFRNALKDIEFEGYLIPKGWQVISLLLHHHLQIHEGSSICSVSAHGFLLVLGSACCFRYSGLRD
;
A
#
# COMPACT_ATOMS: atom_id res chain seq x y z
N MET A 1 -6.60 -16.12 12.89
CA MET A 1 -7.22 -17.26 12.17
C MET A 1 -6.12 -18.27 11.89
N ARG A 2 -6.21 -19.50 12.40
CA ARG A 2 -5.19 -20.56 12.23
C ARG A 2 -5.33 -21.36 10.92
N SER A 3 -6.38 -21.09 10.14
CA SER A 3 -6.66 -21.64 8.82
C SER A 3 -7.09 -20.53 7.87
N ASN A 4 -6.81 -20.65 6.56
CA ASN A 4 -7.19 -19.69 5.53
C ASN A 4 -8.70 -19.78 5.21
N THR A 5 -9.54 -19.43 6.18
CA THR A 5 -11.01 -19.61 6.15
C THR A 5 -11.78 -18.30 6.22
N GLY A 6 -11.10 -17.15 6.08
CA GLY A 6 -11.73 -15.82 6.18
C GLY A 6 -12.85 -15.60 5.18
N GLU A 7 -12.67 -16.08 3.94
CA GLU A 7 -13.71 -15.99 2.89
C GLU A 7 -14.93 -16.87 3.23
N LYS A 8 -14.72 -18.12 3.62
CA LYS A 8 -15.81 -19.02 4.06
C LYS A 8 -16.58 -18.43 5.24
N TRP A 9 -15.87 -17.82 6.20
CA TRP A 9 -16.50 -17.15 7.34
C TRP A 9 -17.38 -15.98 6.88
N LEU A 10 -16.90 -15.21 5.89
CA LEU A 10 -17.64 -14.10 5.31
C LEU A 10 -18.90 -14.59 4.58
N GLU A 11 -18.77 -15.57 3.69
CA GLU A 11 -19.89 -16.17 2.95
C GLU A 11 -20.97 -16.71 3.90
N GLN A 12 -20.56 -17.42 4.95
CA GLN A 12 -21.47 -17.94 5.96
C GLN A 12 -22.20 -16.83 6.72
N ARG A 13 -21.49 -15.72 7.05
CA ARG A 13 -22.12 -14.55 7.69
C ARG A 13 -23.13 -13.88 6.76
N ILE A 14 -22.79 -13.66 5.49
CA ILE A 14 -23.72 -13.07 4.51
C ILE A 14 -24.94 -13.97 4.33
N ARG A 15 -24.75 -15.28 4.18
CA ARG A 15 -25.85 -16.24 4.04
C ARG A 15 -26.78 -16.27 5.26
N LYS A 16 -26.23 -16.10 6.47
CA LYS A 16 -26.99 -16.19 7.71
C LYS A 16 -27.70 -14.90 8.10
N TYR A 17 -27.07 -13.74 7.88
CA TYR A 17 -27.54 -12.46 8.39
C TYR A 17 -27.88 -11.44 7.30
N GLY A 18 -27.61 -11.75 6.04
CA GLY A 18 -27.78 -10.83 4.91
C GLY A 18 -26.60 -9.88 4.70
N PRO A 19 -26.76 -8.89 3.79
CA PRO A 19 -25.70 -7.96 3.41
C PRO A 19 -25.34 -6.93 4.50
N VAL A 20 -26.18 -6.76 5.51
CA VAL A 20 -25.97 -5.85 6.65
C VAL A 20 -26.07 -6.66 7.94
N SER A 21 -25.02 -6.64 8.76
CA SER A 21 -25.02 -7.40 10.01
C SER A 21 -24.15 -6.80 11.11
N LYS A 22 -24.59 -6.90 12.37
CA LYS A 22 -23.82 -6.43 13.54
C LYS A 22 -22.72 -7.42 13.93
N LEU A 23 -21.61 -6.90 14.43
CA LEU A 23 -20.56 -7.65 15.14
C LEU A 23 -19.83 -6.75 16.15
N SER A 24 -18.97 -7.36 16.96
CA SER A 24 -17.98 -6.64 17.78
C SER A 24 -16.59 -7.03 17.28
N LEU A 25 -15.80 -6.05 16.86
CA LEU A 25 -14.46 -6.29 16.34
C LEU A 25 -13.47 -5.27 16.92
N PHE A 26 -12.33 -5.75 17.40
CA PHE A 26 -11.30 -4.94 18.08
C PHE A 26 -11.84 -4.08 19.23
N GLY A 27 -12.86 -4.57 19.95
CA GLY A 27 -13.46 -3.87 21.09
C GLY A 27 -14.46 -2.77 20.71
N ASN A 28 -14.83 -2.62 19.44
CA ASN A 28 -15.79 -1.63 18.98
C ASN A 28 -17.10 -2.29 18.52
N PRO A 29 -18.26 -1.66 18.76
CA PRO A 29 -19.50 -2.04 18.10
C PRO A 29 -19.37 -1.73 16.59
N SER A 30 -19.55 -2.76 15.77
CA SER A 30 -19.33 -2.67 14.33
C SER A 30 -20.55 -3.14 13.54
N VAL A 31 -20.78 -2.51 12.40
CA VAL A 31 -21.68 -2.98 11.35
C VAL A 31 -20.84 -3.45 10.18
N PHE A 32 -21.07 -4.69 9.78
CA PHE A 32 -20.58 -5.26 8.55
C PHE A 32 -21.57 -4.92 7.42
N ILE A 33 -21.09 -4.31 6.36
CA ILE A 33 -21.85 -4.03 5.14
C ILE A 33 -21.16 -4.66 3.93
N HIS A 34 -21.97 -5.25 3.06
CA HIS A 34 -21.54 -5.88 1.81
C HIS A 34 -22.55 -5.53 0.71
N GLY A 35 -22.11 -5.34 -0.53
CA GLY A 35 -22.98 -4.88 -1.60
C GLY A 35 -22.37 -3.75 -2.43
N GLN A 36 -22.85 -3.63 -3.67
CA GLN A 36 -22.56 -2.44 -4.48
C GLN A 36 -23.03 -1.17 -3.78
N ALA A 37 -24.19 -1.22 -3.11
CA ALA A 37 -24.70 -0.14 -2.27
C ALA A 37 -23.75 0.21 -1.11
N ALA A 38 -23.16 -0.80 -0.47
CA ALA A 38 -22.17 -0.61 0.60
C ALA A 38 -20.91 0.11 0.08
N ASN A 39 -20.42 -0.30 -1.09
CA ASN A 39 -19.30 0.38 -1.74
C ASN A 39 -19.65 1.83 -2.10
N LYS A 40 -20.84 2.09 -2.64
CA LYS A 40 -21.29 3.45 -2.94
C LYS A 40 -21.34 4.32 -1.68
N LEU A 41 -21.86 3.79 -0.57
CA LEU A 41 -21.88 4.51 0.71
C LEU A 41 -20.45 4.85 1.19
N VAL A 42 -19.53 3.89 1.13
CA VAL A 42 -18.17 4.04 1.66
C VAL A 42 -17.26 4.90 0.77
N PHE A 43 -17.39 4.80 -0.56
CA PHE A 43 -16.45 5.43 -1.50
C PHE A 43 -17.01 6.65 -2.24
N SER A 44 -18.33 6.83 -2.28
CA SER A 44 -18.97 7.97 -2.93
C SER A 44 -19.66 8.92 -1.95
N GLY A 45 -19.63 8.62 -0.65
CA GLY A 45 -20.13 9.53 0.39
C GLY A 45 -19.32 10.82 0.48
N ASP A 46 -19.97 11.91 0.88
CA ASP A 46 -19.41 13.28 0.97
C ASP A 46 -18.37 13.48 2.10
N GLY A 47 -17.81 12.41 2.66
CA GLY A 47 -16.88 12.46 3.80
C GLY A 47 -17.48 12.98 5.12
N SER A 48 -18.72 13.50 5.10
CA SER A 48 -19.42 14.01 6.29
C SER A 48 -20.08 12.89 7.10
N ALA A 49 -20.43 11.79 6.45
CA ALA A 49 -21.09 10.65 7.08
C ALA A 49 -20.11 9.62 7.65
N LEU A 50 -19.04 9.33 6.92
CA LEU A 50 -18.06 8.31 7.28
C LEU A 50 -16.65 8.90 7.27
N ALA A 51 -15.91 8.68 8.36
CA ALA A 51 -14.48 8.97 8.42
C ALA A 51 -13.66 7.68 8.28
N SER A 52 -12.47 7.79 7.70
CA SER A 52 -11.44 6.76 7.88
C SER A 52 -11.21 6.53 9.37
N SER A 53 -11.06 5.26 9.74
CA SER A 53 -10.66 4.86 11.08
C SER A 53 -9.67 3.73 10.94
N GLN A 54 -8.62 3.73 11.74
CA GLN A 54 -7.81 2.53 11.93
C GLN A 54 -8.10 1.89 13.28
N THR A 55 -7.57 0.70 13.49
CA THR A 55 -7.56 0.10 14.82
C THR A 55 -6.65 0.91 15.74
N LYS A 56 -6.90 0.87 17.05
CA LYS A 56 -6.01 1.51 18.04
C LYS A 56 -4.55 1.11 17.83
N SER A 57 -4.31 -0.15 17.49
CA SER A 57 -2.96 -0.67 17.28
C SER A 57 -2.26 0.01 16.10
N VAL A 58 -2.91 0.06 14.94
CA VAL A 58 -2.38 0.74 13.74
C VAL A 58 -2.10 2.21 14.03
N ARG A 59 -3.03 2.93 14.68
CA ARG A 59 -2.85 4.34 15.03
C ARG A 59 -1.68 4.58 15.99
N MET A 60 -1.49 3.72 16.99
CA MET A 60 -0.40 3.89 17.95
C MET A 60 0.98 3.57 17.34
N VAL A 61 1.04 2.70 16.34
CA VAL A 61 2.28 2.29 15.68
C VAL A 61 2.64 3.24 14.53
N LEU A 62 1.68 3.64 13.69
CA LEU A 62 1.95 4.55 12.56
C LEU A 62 1.85 6.03 12.94
N GLY A 63 1.42 6.33 14.16
CA GLY A 63 1.16 7.68 14.64
C GLY A 63 -0.20 8.24 14.20
N ALA A 64 -0.51 9.45 14.64
CA ALA A 64 -1.82 10.09 14.42
C ALA A 64 -1.82 11.11 13.29
N GLN A 65 -0.65 11.48 12.76
CA GLN A 65 -0.47 12.52 11.74
C GLN A 65 -0.21 11.93 10.35
N ASN A 66 -0.49 10.63 10.16
CA ASN A 66 -0.42 9.99 8.85
C ASN A 66 -1.74 10.12 8.07
N LEU A 67 -1.65 9.92 6.77
CA LEU A 67 -2.76 10.08 5.84
C LEU A 67 -4.00 9.21 6.13
N LEU A 68 -3.86 8.08 6.83
CA LEU A 68 -5.01 7.24 7.18
C LEU A 68 -5.88 7.85 8.30
N GLU A 69 -5.29 8.73 9.12
CA GLU A 69 -5.90 9.33 10.32
C GLU A 69 -6.29 10.80 10.12
N LEU A 70 -5.53 11.54 9.31
CA LEU A 70 -5.79 12.95 9.01
C LEU A 70 -7.16 13.14 8.32
N ARG A 71 -7.75 14.32 8.51
CA ARG A 71 -9.08 14.68 7.97
C ARG A 71 -9.07 16.07 7.37
N GLY A 72 -10.11 16.38 6.60
CA GLY A 72 -10.35 17.74 6.09
C GLY A 72 -9.15 18.30 5.33
N ASP A 73 -8.77 19.54 5.66
CA ASP A 73 -7.73 20.26 4.95
C ASP A 73 -6.32 19.75 5.25
N ASP A 74 -6.07 19.21 6.45
CA ASP A 74 -4.79 18.54 6.76
C ASP A 74 -4.59 17.30 5.90
N HIS A 75 -5.63 16.47 5.75
CA HIS A 75 -5.59 15.33 4.83
C HIS A 75 -5.33 15.80 3.40
N LYS A 76 -6.02 16.84 2.92
CA LYS A 76 -5.80 17.36 1.56
C LYS A 76 -4.36 17.86 1.36
N ARG A 77 -3.81 18.61 2.32
CA ARG A 77 -2.45 19.17 2.29
C ARG A 77 -1.42 18.04 2.24
N VAL A 78 -1.45 17.13 3.21
CA VAL A 78 -0.51 16.01 3.29
C VAL A 78 -0.68 15.07 2.09
N ARG A 79 -1.90 14.80 1.64
CA ARG A 79 -2.13 14.01 0.42
C ARG A 79 -1.51 14.68 -0.80
N GLY A 80 -1.73 15.97 -0.98
CA GLY A 80 -1.19 16.73 -2.11
C GLY A 80 0.33 16.65 -2.15
N ALA A 81 0.97 16.78 -0.99
CA ALA A 81 2.40 16.61 -0.81
C ALA A 81 2.87 15.21 -1.20
N MET A 82 2.27 14.17 -0.64
CA MET A 82 2.65 12.77 -0.91
C MET A 82 2.41 12.36 -2.37
N VAL A 83 1.27 12.77 -2.95
CA VAL A 83 0.93 12.47 -4.35
C VAL A 83 1.87 13.19 -5.31
N SER A 84 2.41 14.36 -4.96
CA SER A 84 3.35 15.08 -5.82
C SER A 84 4.58 14.22 -6.17
N PHE A 85 5.06 13.42 -5.21
CA PHE A 85 6.17 12.48 -5.39
C PHE A 85 5.79 11.24 -6.23
N LEU A 86 4.51 10.86 -6.23
CA LEU A 86 3.98 9.71 -6.97
C LEU A 86 3.49 10.07 -8.38
N LYS A 87 3.67 11.30 -8.83
CA LYS A 87 3.35 11.73 -10.19
C LYS A 87 4.27 11.05 -11.21
N ALA A 88 3.77 10.87 -12.43
CA ALA A 88 4.52 10.21 -13.49
C ALA A 88 5.88 10.88 -13.76
N GLU A 89 5.92 12.21 -13.72
CA GLU A 89 7.14 13.02 -13.92
C GLU A 89 8.21 12.68 -12.88
N SER A 90 7.81 12.51 -11.63
CA SER A 90 8.70 12.11 -10.54
C SER A 90 9.06 10.63 -10.63
N LEU A 91 8.13 9.74 -10.97
CA LEU A 91 8.39 8.30 -11.02
C LEU A 91 9.34 7.89 -12.15
N LYS A 92 9.33 8.61 -13.27
CA LYS A 92 10.25 8.42 -14.40
C LYS A 92 11.72 8.36 -13.97
N GLN A 93 12.13 9.21 -13.03
CA GLN A 93 13.51 9.30 -12.58
C GLN A 93 13.98 8.09 -11.75
N TYR A 94 13.05 7.24 -11.30
CA TYR A 94 13.35 6.08 -10.46
C TYR A 94 13.33 4.75 -11.20
N VAL A 95 12.87 4.70 -12.45
CA VAL A 95 12.74 3.43 -13.19
C VAL A 95 14.09 2.71 -13.28
N GLY A 96 15.15 3.43 -13.69
CA GLY A 96 16.49 2.85 -13.78
C GLY A 96 17.03 2.37 -12.43
N LYS A 97 16.80 3.13 -11.35
CA LYS A 97 17.21 2.72 -9.99
C LYS A 97 16.44 1.49 -9.51
N MET A 98 15.15 1.41 -9.81
CA MET A 98 14.33 0.24 -9.45
C MET A 98 14.77 -1.01 -10.20
N ASP A 99 15.08 -0.89 -11.50
CA ASP A 99 15.64 -1.99 -12.30
C ASP A 99 16.99 -2.47 -11.74
N GLN A 100 17.88 -1.54 -11.36
CA GLN A 100 19.15 -1.89 -10.69
C GLN A 100 18.94 -2.66 -9.39
N GLU A 101 18.00 -2.23 -8.55
CA GLU A 101 17.64 -2.90 -7.29
C GLU A 101 17.10 -4.32 -7.55
N VAL A 102 16.25 -4.50 -8.57
CA VAL A 102 15.72 -5.81 -8.99
C VAL A 102 16.83 -6.72 -9.50
N ARG A 103 17.72 -6.22 -10.39
CA ARG A 103 18.85 -6.99 -10.92
C ARG A 103 19.80 -7.44 -9.81
N LEU A 104 20.14 -6.53 -8.89
CA LEU A 104 20.98 -6.86 -7.73
C LEU A 104 20.32 -7.91 -6.84
N HIS A 105 19.01 -7.80 -6.60
CA HIS A 105 18.26 -8.78 -5.83
C HIS A 105 18.30 -10.18 -6.47
N ILE A 106 18.10 -10.27 -7.78
CA ILE A 106 18.19 -11.53 -8.54
C ILE A 106 19.61 -12.10 -8.45
N GLN A 107 20.62 -11.28 -8.70
CA GLN A 107 22.03 -11.68 -8.66
C GLN A 107 22.44 -12.19 -7.27
N THR A 108 21.96 -11.56 -6.20
CA THR A 108 22.34 -11.87 -4.81
C THR A 108 21.57 -13.06 -4.25
N HIS A 109 20.28 -13.15 -4.53
CA HIS A 109 19.41 -14.10 -3.85
C HIS A 109 18.94 -15.28 -4.69
N TRP A 110 19.07 -15.24 -6.02
CA TRP A 110 18.49 -16.23 -6.94
C TRP A 110 19.56 -17.00 -7.70
N LYS A 111 20.56 -16.30 -8.26
CA LYS A 111 21.60 -16.92 -9.08
C LYS A 111 22.36 -18.00 -8.29
N GLY A 112 22.52 -19.18 -8.89
CA GLY A 112 23.21 -20.31 -8.28
C GLY A 112 22.37 -21.12 -7.27
N LYS A 113 21.08 -20.81 -7.11
CA LYS A 113 20.17 -21.59 -6.26
C LYS A 113 19.17 -22.38 -7.11
N HIS A 114 18.94 -23.63 -6.72
CA HIS A 114 17.93 -24.49 -7.36
C HIS A 114 16.50 -24.18 -6.90
N GLU A 115 16.34 -23.73 -5.65
CA GLU A 115 15.04 -23.41 -5.06
C GLU A 115 15.15 -22.15 -4.20
N VAL A 116 14.10 -21.32 -4.22
CA VAL A 116 14.01 -20.12 -3.38
C VAL A 116 12.60 -19.94 -2.81
N GLN A 117 12.52 -19.34 -1.63
CA GLN A 117 11.26 -18.93 -1.03
C GLN A 117 10.90 -17.52 -1.50
N VAL A 118 9.92 -17.43 -2.41
CA VAL A 118 9.58 -16.18 -3.11
C VAL A 118 9.09 -15.07 -2.17
N LEU A 119 8.13 -15.34 -1.29
CA LEU A 119 7.53 -14.30 -0.44
C LEU A 119 8.56 -13.60 0.48
N PRO A 120 9.42 -14.33 1.24
CA PRO A 120 10.49 -13.69 1.99
C PRO A 120 11.41 -12.83 1.14
N LEU A 121 11.77 -13.28 -0.06
CA LEU A 121 12.63 -12.52 -0.97
C LEU A 121 11.94 -11.28 -1.52
N MET A 122 10.64 -11.35 -1.86
CA MET A 122 9.88 -10.18 -2.30
C MET A 122 9.72 -9.13 -1.19
N LYS A 123 9.64 -9.56 0.08
CA LYS A 123 9.69 -8.64 1.23
C LYS A 123 11.05 -7.93 1.32
N VAL A 124 12.15 -8.66 1.14
CA VAL A 124 13.50 -8.06 1.07
C VAL A 124 13.58 -7.05 -0.08
N LEU A 125 13.16 -7.42 -1.29
CA LEU A 125 13.22 -6.54 -2.47
C LEU A 125 12.41 -5.26 -2.28
N THR A 126 11.17 -5.37 -1.82
CA THR A 126 10.29 -4.20 -1.63
C THR A 126 10.79 -3.29 -0.51
N PHE A 127 11.32 -3.85 0.59
CA PHE A 127 11.99 -3.06 1.62
C PHE A 127 13.20 -2.31 1.05
N ASP A 128 14.01 -3.01 0.26
CA ASP A 128 15.22 -2.47 -0.31
C ASP A 128 14.94 -1.29 -1.26
N ILE A 129 13.93 -1.44 -2.12
CA ILE A 129 13.42 -0.39 -3.00
C ILE A 129 12.95 0.82 -2.19
N ILE A 130 12.20 0.62 -1.10
CA ILE A 130 11.73 1.71 -0.23
C ILE A 130 12.91 2.47 0.36
N CYS A 131 13.90 1.78 0.93
CA CYS A 131 15.07 2.43 1.51
C CYS A 131 15.88 3.22 0.48
N THR A 132 16.19 2.62 -0.67
CA THR A 132 17.02 3.26 -1.69
C THR A 132 16.27 4.41 -2.38
N ILE A 133 15.03 4.19 -2.79
CA ILE A 133 14.29 5.12 -3.66
C ILE A 133 13.56 6.19 -2.86
N LEU A 134 12.91 5.83 -1.75
CA LEU A 134 12.06 6.76 -1.01
C LEU A 134 12.81 7.53 0.07
N PHE A 135 13.84 6.94 0.70
CA PHE A 135 14.54 7.58 1.83
C PHE A 135 16.01 7.91 1.55
N GLY A 136 16.53 7.49 0.39
CA GLY A 136 17.94 7.69 0.06
C GLY A 136 18.90 7.00 1.03
N VAL A 137 18.48 5.89 1.63
CA VAL A 137 19.30 5.13 2.60
C VAL A 137 20.12 4.06 1.87
N GLU A 138 21.44 4.29 1.84
CA GLU A 138 22.40 3.44 1.14
C GLU A 138 22.42 1.99 1.64
N ARG A 139 22.66 1.06 0.71
CA ARG A 139 22.88 -0.37 1.00
C ARG A 139 24.12 -0.56 1.87
N GLY A 140 24.08 -1.56 2.75
CA GLY A 140 25.21 -1.89 3.64
C GLY A 140 25.42 -0.93 4.82
N SER A 141 24.73 0.21 4.87
CA SER A 141 24.83 1.14 6.00
C SER A 141 24.28 0.53 7.30
N SER A 142 24.93 0.85 8.43
CA SER A 142 24.46 0.45 9.76
C SER A 142 23.06 0.99 10.06
N ARG A 143 22.72 2.17 9.52
CA ARG A 143 21.38 2.77 9.54
C ARG A 143 20.35 1.86 8.88
N ARG A 144 20.61 1.37 7.66
CA ARG A 144 19.69 0.46 6.97
C ARG A 144 19.47 -0.83 7.75
N ALA A 145 20.53 -1.42 8.29
CA ALA A 145 20.44 -2.66 9.08
C ALA A 145 19.52 -2.48 10.31
N LYS A 146 19.70 -1.37 11.05
CA LYS A 146 18.82 -1.02 12.19
C LYS A 146 17.39 -0.77 11.73
N LEU A 147 17.20 -0.04 10.63
CA LEU A 147 15.88 0.27 10.10
C LEU A 147 15.11 -0.99 9.68
N VAL A 148 15.76 -1.97 9.03
CA VAL A 148 15.17 -3.29 8.72
C VAL A 148 14.67 -3.96 9.99
N GLN A 149 15.54 -4.04 11.01
CA GLN A 149 15.23 -4.73 12.26
C GLN A 149 14.04 -4.09 12.97
N TYR A 150 14.08 -2.77 13.18
CA TYR A 150 12.99 -2.06 13.85
C TYR A 150 11.69 -2.11 13.04
N PHE A 151 11.76 -2.00 11.73
CA PHE A 151 10.59 -2.12 10.87
C PHE A 151 9.93 -3.51 10.97
N GLN A 152 10.71 -4.59 10.99
CA GLN A 152 10.18 -5.95 11.14
C GLN A 152 9.46 -6.14 12.48
N ASP A 153 10.04 -5.65 13.57
CA ASP A 153 9.39 -5.69 14.89
C ASP A 153 8.13 -4.80 14.93
N MET A 154 8.17 -3.64 14.28
CA MET A 154 7.05 -2.71 14.15
C MET A 154 5.85 -3.38 13.46
N ILE A 155 6.03 -3.99 12.28
CA ILE A 155 4.91 -4.59 11.53
C ILE A 155 4.34 -5.86 12.20
N GLN A 156 5.12 -6.57 13.01
CA GLN A 156 4.63 -7.78 13.70
C GLN A 156 3.58 -7.50 14.78
N GLY A 157 3.58 -6.30 15.36
CA GLY A 157 2.61 -5.90 16.38
C GLY A 157 1.49 -5.00 15.87
N ILE A 158 1.54 -4.54 14.61
CA ILE A 158 0.56 -3.58 14.08
C ILE A 158 -0.89 -4.12 14.09
N TRP A 159 -1.05 -5.43 13.90
CA TRP A 159 -2.34 -6.15 13.97
C TRP A 159 -2.55 -6.94 15.27
N ALA A 160 -1.69 -6.76 16.27
CA ALA A 160 -1.81 -7.45 17.55
C ALA A 160 -2.94 -6.86 18.42
N VAL A 161 -3.36 -7.61 19.43
CA VAL A 161 -4.25 -7.08 20.48
C VAL A 161 -3.47 -5.98 21.23
N PRO A 162 -4.03 -4.77 21.41
CA PRO A 162 -3.29 -3.61 21.93
C PRO A 162 -3.10 -3.65 23.45
N ILE A 163 -2.45 -4.71 23.95
CA ILE A 163 -2.08 -4.91 25.35
C ILE A 163 -0.60 -4.55 25.49
N ASN A 164 -0.30 -3.45 26.18
CA ASN A 164 1.06 -2.92 26.30
C ASN A 164 1.81 -3.54 27.50
N LEU A 165 2.24 -4.80 27.36
CA LEU A 165 3.07 -5.48 28.35
C LEU A 165 4.44 -5.86 27.74
N PRO A 166 5.54 -5.88 28.51
CA PRO A 166 6.91 -6.02 27.98
C PRO A 166 7.17 -7.23 27.06
N PHE A 167 6.43 -8.32 27.24
CA PHE A 167 6.57 -9.56 26.48
C PHE A 167 5.61 -9.65 25.27
N THR A 168 4.79 -8.63 25.04
CA THR A 168 3.81 -8.64 23.94
C THR A 168 4.42 -8.12 22.64
N ARG A 169 3.90 -8.62 21.52
CA ARG A 169 4.24 -8.08 20.19
C ARG A 169 3.85 -6.61 20.05
N TYR A 170 2.78 -6.19 20.72
CA TYR A 170 2.30 -4.82 20.70
C TYR A 170 3.28 -3.85 21.36
N ASN A 171 3.77 -4.17 22.57
CA ASN A 171 4.79 -3.35 23.23
C ASN A 171 6.06 -3.24 22.39
N ARG A 172 6.57 -4.36 21.89
CA ARG A 172 7.76 -4.37 21.01
C ARG A 172 7.55 -3.51 19.76
N SER A 173 6.37 -3.60 19.14
CA SER A 173 6.03 -2.83 17.94
C SER A 173 6.00 -1.32 18.21
N ILE A 174 5.44 -0.88 19.34
CA ILE A 174 5.49 0.53 19.75
C ILE A 174 6.94 0.96 20.01
N SER A 175 7.71 0.19 20.77
CA SER A 175 9.11 0.52 21.05
C SER A 175 9.95 0.63 19.78
N SER A 176 9.77 -0.30 18.83
CA SER A 176 10.44 -0.26 17.54
C SER A 176 9.94 0.88 16.65
N SER A 177 8.65 1.25 16.72
CA SER A 177 8.16 2.47 16.06
C SER A 177 8.91 3.70 16.54
N SER A 178 9.11 3.87 17.85
CA SER A 178 9.87 5.01 18.36
C SER A 178 11.33 5.00 17.88
N LYS A 179 11.93 3.83 17.68
CA LYS A 179 13.27 3.71 17.08
C LYS A 179 13.31 4.01 15.58
N VAL A 180 12.22 3.75 14.85
CA VAL A 180 12.07 4.23 13.48
C VAL A 180 11.94 5.75 13.48
N ASP A 181 11.17 6.32 14.41
CA ASP A 181 11.00 7.78 14.55
C ASP A 181 12.36 8.47 14.77
N ASP A 182 13.22 7.93 15.64
CA ASP A 182 14.59 8.42 15.88
C ASP A 182 15.40 8.47 14.55
N ILE A 183 15.40 7.38 13.77
CA ILE A 183 16.16 7.29 12.50
C ILE A 183 15.61 8.26 11.45
N VAL A 184 14.29 8.41 11.36
CA VAL A 184 13.66 9.32 10.38
C VAL A 184 13.91 10.77 10.76
N ASN A 185 13.91 11.12 12.05
CA ASN A 185 14.30 12.44 12.53
C ASN A 185 15.73 12.81 12.12
N ASP A 186 16.69 11.89 12.32
CA ASP A 186 18.08 12.10 11.88
C ASP A 186 18.15 12.36 10.37
N LEU A 187 17.41 11.58 9.58
CA LEU A 187 17.33 11.78 8.12
C LEU A 187 16.74 13.15 7.76
N ILE A 188 15.67 13.59 8.42
CA ILE A 188 15.06 14.91 8.18
C ILE A 188 16.09 16.02 8.45
N ALA A 189 16.83 15.94 9.56
CA ALA A 189 17.86 16.92 9.91
C ALA A 189 18.98 16.97 8.86
N GLU A 190 19.46 15.80 8.42
CA GLU A 190 20.47 15.69 7.36
C GLU A 190 19.99 16.30 6.04
N LYS A 191 18.76 15.98 5.60
CA LYS A 191 18.20 16.52 4.36
C LYS A 191 18.04 18.04 4.42
N ARG A 192 17.62 18.59 5.57
CA ARG A 192 17.54 20.05 5.76
C ARG A 192 18.90 20.72 5.63
N ALA A 193 19.93 20.17 6.26
CA ALA A 193 21.28 20.69 6.15
C ALA A 193 21.78 20.66 4.70
N GLN A 194 21.53 19.55 3.98
CA GLN A 194 21.90 19.42 2.57
C GLN A 194 21.20 20.46 1.67
N LEU A 195 19.90 20.72 1.89
CA LEU A 195 19.15 21.74 1.15
C LEU A 195 19.69 23.16 1.41
N GLN A 196 20.05 23.48 2.65
CA GLN A 196 20.66 24.77 3.00
C GLN A 196 22.02 24.99 2.32
N HIS A 197 22.80 23.92 2.12
CA HIS A 197 24.09 23.97 1.45
C HIS A 197 24.00 23.86 -0.09
N GLY A 198 22.79 23.88 -0.67
CA GLY A 198 22.60 23.87 -2.13
C GLY A 198 23.00 22.55 -2.80
N ALA A 199 23.01 21.43 -2.05
CA ALA A 199 23.38 20.13 -2.60
C ALA A 199 22.33 19.66 -3.63
N GLY A 200 22.68 19.71 -4.92
CA GLY A 200 21.86 19.24 -6.03
C GLY A 200 21.95 17.72 -6.19
N GLY A 201 21.17 16.98 -5.40
CA GLY A 201 21.03 15.53 -5.51
C GLY A 201 19.66 15.09 -6.05
N PRO A 202 19.52 13.82 -6.49
CA PRO A 202 18.22 13.23 -6.77
C PRO A 202 17.33 13.34 -5.53
N ARG A 203 16.19 14.01 -5.64
CA ARG A 203 15.27 14.22 -4.51
C ARG A 203 14.60 12.89 -4.17
N ASP A 204 14.70 12.45 -2.93
CA ASP A 204 13.90 11.35 -2.40
C ASP A 204 12.61 11.90 -1.74
N LEU A 205 11.76 11.03 -1.21
CA LEU A 205 10.48 11.44 -0.64
C LEU A 205 10.67 12.37 0.56
N ILE A 206 11.62 12.05 1.46
CA ILE A 206 11.90 12.87 2.65
C ILE A 206 12.37 14.25 2.21
N THR A 207 13.33 14.31 1.28
CA THR A 207 13.84 15.58 0.74
C THR A 207 12.72 16.40 0.11
N SER A 208 11.83 15.75 -0.64
CA SER A 208 10.70 16.42 -1.30
C SER A 208 9.69 17.00 -0.30
N LEU A 209 9.42 16.30 0.81
CA LEU A 209 8.52 16.77 1.86
C LEU A 209 9.13 17.90 2.69
N VAL A 210 10.44 17.84 2.96
CA VAL A 210 11.18 18.86 3.69
C VAL A 210 11.28 20.17 2.90
N ASP A 211 11.42 20.09 1.58
CA ASP A 211 11.59 21.24 0.68
C ASP A 211 10.27 21.97 0.36
N MET A 212 9.15 21.60 0.97
CA MET A 212 7.87 22.25 0.71
C MET A 212 7.78 23.63 1.36
N ASN A 213 7.35 24.62 0.57
CA ASN A 213 7.17 26.02 1.01
C ASN A 213 6.14 26.17 2.14
N ASN A 214 6.20 27.29 2.87
CA ASN A 214 5.36 27.60 4.04
C ASN A 214 3.85 27.34 3.87
N SER A 215 3.25 27.56 2.69
CA SER A 215 1.81 27.30 2.47
C SER A 215 1.44 25.83 2.31
N GLN A 216 2.43 24.96 2.07
CA GLN A 216 2.31 23.50 1.97
C GLN A 216 3.26 22.78 2.93
N ALA A 217 3.79 23.49 3.93
CA ALA A 217 4.76 22.94 4.86
C ALA A 217 4.16 21.72 5.57
N ILE A 218 4.96 20.67 5.64
CA ILE A 218 4.65 19.43 6.34
C ILE A 218 5.50 19.40 7.60
N SER A 219 4.87 19.22 8.76
CA SER A 219 5.61 19.18 10.03
C SER A 219 6.46 17.91 10.14
N ASP A 220 7.49 17.92 10.99
CA ASP A 220 8.34 16.73 11.20
C ASP A 220 7.52 15.53 11.66
N GLY A 221 6.55 15.75 12.56
CA GLY A 221 5.64 14.70 13.01
C GLY A 221 4.81 14.12 11.87
N GLU A 222 4.31 14.96 10.96
CA GLU A 222 3.61 14.51 9.75
C GLU A 222 4.56 13.74 8.80
N ILE A 223 5.79 14.21 8.60
CA ILE A 223 6.77 13.51 7.76
C ILE A 223 7.03 12.12 8.35
N ILE A 224 7.40 12.02 9.63
CA ILE A 224 7.71 10.75 10.30
C ILE A 224 6.55 9.76 10.20
N ASP A 225 5.34 10.19 10.56
CA ASP A 225 4.15 9.33 10.53
C ASP A 225 3.81 8.87 9.10
N ASN A 226 3.96 9.73 8.09
CA ASN A 226 3.72 9.35 6.69
C ASN A 226 4.84 8.49 6.10
N ILE A 227 6.09 8.64 6.54
CA ILE A 227 7.20 7.75 6.17
C ILE A 227 6.93 6.33 6.69
N LYS A 228 6.56 6.18 7.97
CA LYS A 228 6.14 4.87 8.54
C LYS A 228 4.97 4.25 7.77
N LEU A 229 3.98 5.07 7.40
CA LEU A 229 2.84 4.64 6.58
C LEU A 229 3.31 4.11 5.23
N VAL A 230 4.14 4.85 4.51
CA VAL A 230 4.65 4.45 3.19
C VAL A 230 5.52 3.20 3.25
N MET A 231 6.38 3.08 4.27
CA MET A 231 7.15 1.86 4.51
C MET A 231 6.25 0.64 4.63
N THR A 232 5.22 0.75 5.49
CA THR A 232 4.30 -0.34 5.76
C THR A 232 3.47 -0.70 4.52
N ALA A 233 2.93 0.33 3.85
CA ALA A 233 2.08 0.16 2.68
C ALA A 233 2.84 -0.44 1.50
N GLY A 234 4.03 0.10 1.18
CA GLY A 234 4.82 -0.34 0.02
C GLY A 234 5.45 -1.72 0.18
N HIS A 235 5.74 -2.14 1.42
CA HIS A 235 6.42 -3.39 1.71
C HIS A 235 5.49 -4.61 1.57
N ASP A 236 4.44 -4.68 2.38
CA ASP A 236 3.62 -5.88 2.47
C ASP A 236 2.69 -6.04 1.25
N THR A 237 2.15 -4.95 0.70
CA THR A 237 1.19 -5.05 -0.41
C THR A 237 1.86 -5.49 -1.71
N SER A 238 2.94 -4.81 -2.11
CA SER A 238 3.68 -5.12 -3.34
C SER A 238 4.31 -6.50 -3.30
N SER A 239 4.91 -6.88 -2.15
CA SER A 239 5.55 -8.19 -2.03
C SER A 239 4.55 -9.34 -2.19
N VAL A 240 3.33 -9.19 -1.66
CA VAL A 240 2.24 -10.15 -1.84
C VAL A 240 1.80 -10.20 -3.29
N VAL A 241 1.58 -9.06 -3.97
CA VAL A 241 1.18 -9.05 -5.38
C VAL A 241 2.23 -9.75 -6.24
N ILE A 242 3.51 -9.39 -6.10
CA ILE A 242 4.58 -9.99 -6.91
C ILE A 242 4.67 -11.50 -6.66
N THR A 243 4.57 -11.93 -5.40
CA THR A 243 4.52 -13.36 -5.05
C THR A 243 3.37 -14.08 -5.73
N LEU A 244 2.18 -13.48 -5.75
CA LEU A 244 0.99 -14.07 -6.37
C LEU A 244 1.10 -14.09 -7.89
N VAL A 245 1.66 -13.06 -8.51
CA VAL A 245 1.98 -13.05 -9.95
C VAL A 245 2.88 -14.22 -10.28
N MET A 246 3.99 -14.41 -9.55
CA MET A 246 4.91 -15.53 -9.78
C MET A 246 4.22 -16.89 -9.62
N ARG A 247 3.38 -17.05 -8.59
CA ARG A 247 2.61 -18.28 -8.37
C ARG A 247 1.60 -18.55 -9.48
N LEU A 248 0.94 -17.52 -10.03
CA LEU A 248 -0.02 -17.69 -11.11
C LEU A 248 0.69 -18.01 -12.42
N LEU A 249 1.79 -17.32 -12.72
CA LEU A 249 2.62 -17.61 -13.89
C LEU A 249 3.20 -19.02 -13.87
N SER A 250 3.64 -19.52 -12.71
CA SER A 250 4.17 -20.89 -12.58
C SER A 250 3.11 -21.96 -12.86
N ASN A 251 1.83 -21.66 -12.64
CA ASN A 251 0.71 -22.58 -12.86
C ASN A 251 0.07 -22.42 -14.24
N GLN A 252 0.43 -21.37 -15.00
CA GLN A 252 -0.17 -21.07 -16.30
C GLN A 252 0.91 -20.86 -17.38
N PRO A 253 1.44 -21.95 -17.98
CA PRO A 253 2.57 -21.89 -18.90
C PRO A 253 2.34 -21.00 -20.13
N SER A 254 1.11 -20.97 -20.67
CA SER A 254 0.77 -20.13 -21.82
C SER A 254 0.85 -18.63 -21.51
N VAL A 255 0.41 -18.22 -20.32
CA VAL A 255 0.49 -16.82 -19.87
C VAL A 255 1.94 -16.47 -19.56
N CYS A 256 2.69 -17.38 -18.93
CA CYS A 256 4.12 -17.21 -18.69
C CYS A 256 4.89 -17.02 -20.01
N ALA A 257 4.64 -17.84 -21.03
CA ALA A 257 5.26 -17.71 -22.33
C ALA A 257 4.93 -16.37 -23.03
N ALA A 258 3.70 -15.89 -22.88
CA ALA A 258 3.29 -14.60 -23.45
C ALA A 258 3.96 -13.41 -22.74
N VAL A 259 4.08 -13.45 -21.40
CA VAL A 259 4.84 -12.46 -20.63
C VAL A 259 6.31 -12.52 -21.03
N LEU A 260 6.92 -13.71 -21.10
CA LEU A 260 8.31 -13.89 -21.48
C LEU A 260 8.59 -13.29 -22.86
N LYS A 261 7.75 -13.59 -23.85
CA LYS A 261 7.87 -13.03 -25.21
C LYS A 261 7.83 -11.49 -25.19
N GLU A 262 6.90 -10.89 -24.44
CA GLU A 262 6.82 -9.43 -24.29
C GLU A 262 8.13 -8.86 -23.70
N GLN A 263 8.70 -9.51 -22.67
CA GLN A 263 9.94 -9.06 -22.05
C GLN A 263 11.17 -9.27 -22.95
N GLU A 264 11.22 -10.37 -23.72
CA GLU A 264 12.29 -10.63 -24.69
C GLU A 264 12.31 -9.60 -25.81
N ASP A 265 11.15 -9.18 -26.31
CA ASP A 265 11.07 -8.16 -27.36
C ASP A 265 11.55 -6.78 -26.86
N ILE A 266 11.29 -6.45 -25.59
CA ILE A 266 11.87 -5.26 -24.94
C ILE A 266 13.39 -5.43 -24.79
N ALA A 267 13.85 -6.58 -24.30
CA ALA A 267 15.27 -6.84 -24.09
C ALA A 267 16.10 -6.75 -25.38
N LYS A 268 15.59 -7.23 -26.52
CA LYS A 268 16.24 -7.10 -27.84
C LYS A 268 16.45 -5.65 -28.28
N SER A 269 15.63 -4.72 -27.78
CA SER A 269 15.75 -3.30 -28.11
C SER A 269 16.78 -2.55 -27.25
N LYS A 270 17.45 -3.23 -26.30
CA LYS A 270 18.35 -2.64 -25.32
C LYS A 270 19.77 -3.18 -25.45
N SER A 271 20.74 -2.35 -25.10
CA SER A 271 22.14 -2.76 -25.00
C SER A 271 22.39 -3.57 -23.73
N GLU A 272 23.46 -4.38 -23.72
CA GLU A 272 23.85 -5.13 -22.53
C GLU A 272 24.09 -4.18 -21.34
N GLY A 273 23.49 -4.50 -20.20
CA GLY A 273 23.59 -3.68 -18.98
C GLY A 273 22.71 -2.43 -18.95
N GLU A 274 22.13 -2.01 -20.07
CA GLU A 274 21.25 -0.84 -20.13
C GLU A 274 20.01 -1.04 -19.25
N THR A 275 19.69 -0.07 -18.38
CA THR A 275 18.52 -0.17 -17.50
C THR A 275 17.22 0.11 -18.23
N LEU A 276 16.11 -0.42 -17.73
CA LEU A 276 14.77 -0.08 -18.21
C LEU A 276 14.51 1.43 -18.13
N THR A 277 13.81 1.95 -19.14
CA THR A 277 13.31 3.33 -19.15
C THR A 277 11.80 3.37 -18.92
N TRP A 278 11.23 4.57 -18.73
CA TRP A 278 9.79 4.75 -18.62
C TRP A 278 9.04 4.29 -19.86
N GLU A 279 9.61 4.50 -21.04
CA GLU A 279 9.05 4.08 -22.33
C GLU A 279 8.98 2.56 -22.43
N ASP A 280 9.95 1.83 -21.86
CA ASP A 280 9.93 0.38 -21.82
C ASP A 280 8.76 -0.14 -20.97
N LEU A 281 8.47 0.50 -19.83
CA LEU A 281 7.30 0.16 -19.01
C LEU A 281 5.99 0.33 -19.79
N GLY A 282 5.91 1.34 -20.66
CA GLY A 282 4.75 1.56 -21.53
C GLY A 282 4.51 0.44 -22.56
N LYS A 283 5.53 -0.37 -22.86
CA LYS A 283 5.44 -1.53 -23.75
C LYS A 283 4.93 -2.79 -23.04
N MET A 284 5.00 -2.86 -21.69
CA MET A 284 4.65 -4.04 -20.88
C MET A 284 3.13 -4.22 -20.67
N LYS A 285 2.33 -4.10 -21.74
CA LYS A 285 0.87 -4.05 -21.68
C LYS A 285 0.23 -5.36 -21.24
N TYR A 286 0.80 -6.50 -21.64
CA TYR A 286 0.31 -7.82 -21.25
C TYR A 286 0.72 -8.13 -19.81
N THR A 287 1.97 -7.86 -19.43
CA THR A 287 2.45 -8.00 -18.06
C THR A 287 1.61 -7.17 -17.08
N TRP A 288 1.26 -5.94 -17.44
CA TRP A 288 0.37 -5.09 -16.63
C TRP A 288 -1.03 -5.71 -16.48
N ARG A 289 -1.61 -6.27 -17.55
CA ARG A 289 -2.90 -6.97 -17.49
C ARG A 289 -2.84 -8.19 -16.55
N VAL A 290 -1.74 -8.94 -16.55
CA VAL A 290 -1.53 -10.06 -15.60
C VAL A 290 -1.49 -9.55 -14.15
N ALA A 291 -0.77 -8.45 -13.89
CA ALA A 291 -0.75 -7.84 -12.56
C ALA A 291 -2.13 -7.34 -12.12
N GLN A 292 -2.89 -6.71 -13.02
CA GLN A 292 -4.26 -6.27 -12.76
C GLN A 292 -5.19 -7.45 -12.45
N GLU A 293 -5.10 -8.54 -13.21
CA GLU A 293 -5.89 -9.75 -12.99
C GLU A 293 -5.53 -10.44 -11.67
N THR A 294 -4.24 -10.45 -11.32
CA THR A 294 -3.77 -10.95 -10.02
C THR A 294 -4.39 -10.14 -8.87
N MET A 295 -4.36 -8.80 -8.96
CA MET A 295 -4.99 -7.93 -7.95
C MET A 295 -6.52 -8.03 -7.93
N ARG A 296 -7.14 -8.38 -9.07
CA ARG A 296 -8.59 -8.64 -9.17
C ARG A 296 -8.99 -9.92 -8.42
N MET A 297 -8.23 -11.00 -8.61
CA MET A 297 -8.46 -12.28 -7.96
C MET A 297 -8.04 -12.28 -6.48
N PHE A 298 -6.94 -11.59 -6.18
CA PHE A 298 -6.30 -11.59 -4.86
C PHE A 298 -5.92 -10.17 -4.44
N PRO A 299 -6.89 -9.32 -4.08
CA PRO A 299 -6.60 -7.98 -3.61
C PRO A 299 -5.80 -8.04 -2.29
N PRO A 300 -4.62 -7.38 -2.19
CA PRO A 300 -3.82 -7.39 -0.97
C PRO A 300 -4.51 -6.77 0.24
N ILE A 301 -5.49 -5.88 0.00
CA ILE A 301 -6.28 -5.22 1.02
C ILE A 301 -7.70 -5.75 0.96
N PHE A 302 -8.11 -6.47 2.01
CA PHE A 302 -9.38 -7.19 2.08
C PHE A 302 -10.60 -6.27 2.28
N GLY A 303 -10.41 -5.12 2.93
CA GLY A 303 -11.46 -4.18 3.25
C GLY A 303 -10.93 -2.99 4.06
N GLY A 304 -11.85 -2.13 4.48
CA GLY A 304 -11.52 -0.93 5.25
C GLY A 304 -12.43 -0.75 6.46
N PHE A 305 -11.90 -0.07 7.48
CA PHE A 305 -12.67 0.40 8.62
C PHE A 305 -13.04 1.87 8.40
N ARG A 306 -14.28 2.21 8.77
CA ARG A 306 -14.79 3.57 8.83
C ARG A 306 -15.49 3.78 10.16
N ASN A 307 -15.64 5.03 10.60
CA ASN A 307 -16.53 5.37 11.71
C ASN A 307 -17.67 6.25 11.21
N ALA A 308 -18.89 5.95 11.66
CA ALA A 308 -20.06 6.77 11.44
C ALA A 308 -19.94 8.08 12.24
N LEU A 309 -19.94 9.22 11.56
CA LEU A 309 -19.84 10.55 12.18
C LEU A 309 -21.22 11.12 12.60
N LYS A 310 -22.27 10.55 12.02
CA LYS A 310 -23.69 10.81 12.31
C LYS A 310 -24.45 9.49 12.17
N ASP A 311 -25.71 9.48 12.58
CA ASP A 311 -26.59 8.35 12.30
C ASP A 311 -26.79 8.23 10.78
N ILE A 312 -26.72 7.00 10.26
CA ILE A 312 -26.81 6.71 8.82
C ILE A 312 -27.90 5.67 8.61
N GLU A 313 -28.89 5.99 7.78
CA GLU A 313 -29.82 5.00 7.26
C GLU A 313 -29.20 4.30 6.04
N PHE A 314 -29.13 2.98 6.08
CA PHE A 314 -28.57 2.16 5.01
C PHE A 314 -29.37 0.87 4.84
N GLU A 315 -29.97 0.67 3.66
CA GLU A 315 -30.75 -0.53 3.33
C GLU A 315 -31.83 -0.86 4.37
N GLY A 316 -32.51 0.17 4.91
CA GLY A 316 -33.54 0.03 5.94
C GLY A 316 -33.03 -0.16 7.37
N TYR A 317 -31.71 -0.12 7.59
CA TYR A 317 -31.09 -0.20 8.92
C TYR A 317 -30.51 1.14 9.35
N LEU A 318 -30.59 1.42 10.66
CA LEU A 318 -29.89 2.54 11.30
C LEU A 318 -28.50 2.10 11.75
N ILE A 319 -27.47 2.76 11.23
CA ILE A 319 -26.09 2.68 11.72
C ILE A 319 -25.86 3.87 12.66
N PRO A 320 -25.74 3.65 13.99
CA PRO A 320 -25.62 4.75 14.93
C PRO A 320 -24.28 5.47 14.82
N LYS A 321 -24.27 6.76 15.14
CA LYS A 321 -23.07 7.58 15.29
C LYS A 321 -22.07 6.91 16.23
N GLY A 322 -20.80 6.94 15.85
CA GLY A 322 -19.69 6.36 16.59
C GLY A 322 -19.47 4.87 16.33
N TRP A 323 -20.38 4.19 15.63
CA TRP A 323 -20.16 2.79 15.26
C TRP A 323 -19.14 2.66 14.14
N GLN A 324 -18.41 1.56 14.20
CA GLN A 324 -17.47 1.20 13.15
C GLN A 324 -18.23 0.55 11.99
N VAL A 325 -17.98 1.00 10.77
CA VAL A 325 -18.49 0.39 9.53
C VAL A 325 -17.35 -0.38 8.87
N ILE A 326 -17.60 -1.66 8.61
CA ILE A 326 -16.65 -2.58 7.97
C ILE A 326 -17.22 -2.90 6.59
N SER A 327 -16.47 -2.56 5.55
CA SER A 327 -16.81 -2.90 4.16
C SER A 327 -15.67 -3.68 3.53
N LEU A 328 -16.02 -4.73 2.78
CA LEU A 328 -15.07 -5.59 2.11
C LEU A 328 -15.06 -5.38 0.62
N LEU A 329 -13.85 -5.36 0.06
CA LEU A 329 -13.61 -5.13 -1.35
C LEU A 329 -13.74 -6.42 -2.18
N LEU A 330 -13.61 -7.60 -1.55
CA LEU A 330 -13.43 -8.88 -2.27
C LEU A 330 -14.63 -9.37 -3.08
N HIS A 331 -15.85 -9.24 -2.57
CA HIS A 331 -16.94 -10.09 -3.08
C HIS A 331 -17.70 -9.55 -4.30
N HIS A 332 -17.44 -8.33 -4.76
CA HIS A 332 -18.16 -7.81 -5.94
C HIS A 332 -17.63 -8.31 -7.27
N HIS A 333 -16.42 -8.87 -7.31
CA HIS A 333 -15.79 -9.22 -8.58
C HIS A 333 -16.14 -10.62 -9.10
N LEU A 334 -16.70 -11.51 -8.27
CA LEU A 334 -17.07 -12.87 -8.69
C LEU A 334 -18.49 -12.95 -9.30
N GLN A 335 -19.40 -12.03 -8.96
CA GLN A 335 -20.79 -12.07 -9.46
C GLN A 335 -21.05 -11.23 -10.73
N ILE A 336 -20.19 -10.27 -11.08
CA ILE A 336 -20.43 -9.38 -12.24
C ILE A 336 -20.13 -10.09 -13.59
N HIS A 337 -19.41 -11.22 -13.58
CA HIS A 337 -18.93 -11.85 -14.81
C HIS A 337 -19.90 -12.83 -15.50
N GLU A 338 -21.14 -13.01 -15.01
CA GLU A 338 -22.14 -13.81 -15.73
C GLU A 338 -22.99 -13.02 -16.75
N GLY A 339 -22.78 -11.72 -16.97
CA GLY A 339 -23.52 -11.07 -18.08
C GLY A 339 -23.57 -9.56 -18.17
N SER A 340 -22.60 -8.79 -17.66
CA SER A 340 -22.66 -7.33 -17.83
C SER A 340 -21.30 -6.65 -17.90
N SER A 341 -21.27 -5.58 -18.69
CA SER A 341 -20.10 -4.85 -19.16
C SER A 341 -19.25 -4.27 -18.02
N ILE A 342 -17.98 -4.69 -18.01
CA ILE A 342 -16.78 -4.03 -17.46
C ILE A 342 -17.06 -2.88 -16.47
N CYS A 343 -17.17 -3.22 -15.19
CA CYS A 343 -16.87 -2.28 -14.11
C CYS A 343 -15.55 -2.70 -13.46
N SER A 344 -14.45 -2.38 -14.14
CA SER A 344 -13.09 -2.62 -13.66
C SER A 344 -12.81 -1.73 -12.45
N VAL A 345 -12.96 -2.28 -11.24
CA VAL A 345 -12.32 -1.75 -10.02
C VAL A 345 -10.86 -2.23 -9.96
N SER A 346 -10.21 -2.47 -11.11
CA SER A 346 -8.82 -2.90 -11.14
C SER A 346 -7.88 -1.74 -10.80
N ALA A 347 -6.77 -2.07 -10.15
CA ALA A 347 -5.62 -1.21 -9.88
C ALA A 347 -5.81 0.00 -8.94
N HIS A 348 -6.94 0.17 -8.26
CA HIS A 348 -7.13 1.30 -7.34
C HIS A 348 -6.74 1.02 -5.88
N GLY A 349 -6.27 -0.18 -5.54
CA GLY A 349 -5.96 -0.61 -4.17
C GLY A 349 -4.95 0.28 -3.42
N PHE A 350 -3.93 0.79 -4.13
CA PHE A 350 -2.94 1.71 -3.54
C PHE A 350 -3.48 3.14 -3.41
N LEU A 351 -4.31 3.59 -4.37
CA LEU A 351 -4.98 4.90 -4.31
C LEU A 351 -6.16 4.95 -3.33
N LEU A 352 -6.75 3.80 -2.96
CA LEU A 352 -7.82 3.70 -1.96
C LEU A 352 -7.33 4.00 -0.54
N VAL A 353 -6.05 3.76 -0.26
CA VAL A 353 -5.37 4.18 0.99
C VAL A 353 -5.24 5.71 1.05
N LEU A 354 -5.13 6.40 -0.09
CA LEU A 354 -4.99 7.86 -0.16
C LEU A 354 -6.34 8.61 -0.13
N GLY A 355 -7.45 7.96 0.25
CA GLY A 355 -8.70 8.65 0.60
C GLY A 355 -9.29 9.54 -0.49
N SER A 356 -9.73 8.96 -1.62
CA SER A 356 -10.94 9.30 -2.40
C SER A 356 -10.82 8.70 -3.79
N ALA A 357 -11.94 8.15 -4.27
CA ALA A 357 -12.13 7.58 -5.60
C ALA A 357 -11.65 8.52 -6.72
N CYS A 358 -11.24 7.91 -7.85
CA CYS A 358 -10.92 8.59 -9.11
C CYS A 358 -9.68 9.51 -9.09
N CYS A 359 -8.51 8.93 -9.33
CA CYS A 359 -7.38 9.68 -9.89
C CYS A 359 -6.63 8.80 -10.89
N PHE A 360 -7.32 8.40 -11.97
CA PHE A 360 -6.76 8.13 -13.31
C PHE A 360 -7.97 7.97 -14.24
N ARG A 361 -8.53 9.08 -14.75
CA ARG A 361 -9.34 9.02 -15.98
C ARG A 361 -8.37 8.66 -17.10
N TYR A 362 -8.44 7.43 -17.60
CA TYR A 362 -7.84 7.09 -18.89
C TYR A 362 -8.69 7.81 -19.96
N SER A 363 -8.27 9.02 -20.34
CA SER A 363 -8.76 9.69 -21.53
C SER A 363 -8.03 9.11 -22.74
N GLY A 364 -8.77 8.43 -23.62
CA GLY A 364 -8.33 8.14 -24.98
C GLY A 364 -7.92 6.69 -25.22
N LEU A 365 -8.81 5.94 -25.87
CA LEU A 365 -8.62 5.27 -27.17
C LEU A 365 -9.84 4.38 -27.40
N ARG A 366 -10.95 5.01 -27.80
CA ARG A 366 -11.81 4.42 -28.84
C ARG A 366 -11.19 4.90 -30.14
N ASP A 367 -10.48 3.99 -30.80
CA ASP A 367 -10.82 3.47 -32.12
C ASP A 367 -9.83 2.36 -32.49
#